data_AF-A0A7K1AZW7-F1
#
_entry.id   AF-A0A7K1AZW7-F1
#
_cell.length_a   1.000
_cell.length_b   1.000
_cell.length_c   1.000
_cell.angle_alpha   90.00
_cell.angle_beta   90.00
_cell.angle_gamma   90.00
#
_symmetry.space_group_name_H-M   'P 1'
#
loop_
_entity.id
_entity.type
_entity.pdbx_description
1 polymer ?
#
loop_
_entity_poly.entity_id
_entity_poly.type
_entity_poly.pdbx_seq_one_letter_code
_entity_poly.pdbx_strand_id
1 'polypeptide(L)' 'MENPRPEKASKVSEISEKLATVDVVFVTEYRGLTVSHLEELRAALRGVNGEYK' A
#
# COMPACT_ATOMS: atom_id res chain seq x y z
N MET A 1 0.00 -23.44 17.97
CA MET A 1 -0.24 -22.47 16.89
C MET A 1 0.89 -22.61 15.90
N GLU A 2 0.60 -22.67 14.61
CA GLU A 2 1.63 -22.66 13.57
C GLU A 2 2.33 -21.29 13.58
N ASN A 3 3.66 -21.29 13.57
CA ASN A 3 4.41 -20.04 13.52
C ASN A 3 4.20 -19.36 12.15
N PRO A 4 3.98 -18.03 12.09
CA PRO A 4 3.85 -17.33 10.83
C PRO A 4 5.07 -17.56 9.94
N ARG A 5 4.85 -17.70 8.62
CA ARG A 5 5.95 -17.76 7.66
C ARG A 5 6.88 -16.55 7.84
N PRO A 6 8.20 -16.73 7.99
CA PRO A 6 9.12 -15.63 8.27
C PRO A 6 8.99 -14.47 7.29
N GLU A 7 8.84 -14.76 6.00
CA GLU A 7 8.64 -13.76 4.95
C GLU A 7 7.42 -12.85 5.20
N LYS A 8 6.32 -13.43 5.68
CA LYS A 8 5.10 -12.66 5.99
C LYS A 8 5.26 -11.85 7.26
N ALA A 9 5.94 -12.39 8.28
CA ALA A 9 6.23 -11.66 9.51
C ALA A 9 7.09 -10.42 9.22
N SER A 10 8.15 -10.57 8.43
CA SER A 10 8.98 -9.44 7.99
C SER A 10 8.17 -8.41 7.18
N LYS A 11 7.27 -8.86 6.30
CA LYS A 11 6.43 -7.95 5.51
C LYS A 11 5.46 -7.13 6.37
N VAL A 12 4.90 -7.73 7.42
CA VAL A 12 4.06 -7.02 8.38
C VAL A 12 4.87 -5.93 9.09
N SER A 13 6.08 -6.25 9.57
CA SER A 13 6.96 -5.25 10.21
C SER A 13 7.21 -4.05 9.31
N GLU A 14 7.57 -4.29 8.04
CA GLU A 14 7.81 -3.24 7.05
C GLU A 14 6.57 -2.33 6.86
N ILE A 15 5.37 -2.92 6.74
CA ILE A 15 4.13 -2.16 6.54
C ILE A 15 3.77 -1.38 7.81
N SER A 16 3.92 -1.98 8.99
CA SER A 16 3.64 -1.33 10.27
C SER A 16 4.54 -0.12 10.51
N GLU A 17 5.85 -0.24 10.24
CA GLU A 17 6.81 0.86 10.34
C GLU A 17 6.45 1.98 9.37
N LYS A 18 6.12 1.67 8.11
CA LYS A 18 5.67 2.67 7.13
C LYS A 18 4.44 3.41 7.63
N LEU A 19 3.40 2.70 8.04
CA LEU A 19 2.15 3.31 8.52
C LEU A 19 2.35 4.19 9.76
N ALA A 20 3.34 3.90 10.60
CA ALA A 20 3.67 4.73 11.77
C ALA A 20 4.39 6.03 11.42
N THR A 21 5.00 6.13 10.24
CA THR A 21 5.84 7.27 9.82
C THR A 21 5.19 8.22 8.83
N VAL A 22 4.12 7.81 8.15
CA VAL A 22 3.42 8.62 7.15
C VAL A 22 2.49 9.64 7.80
N ASP A 23 2.37 10.82 7.19
CA ASP A 23 1.49 11.88 7.69
C ASP A 23 0.00 11.57 7.49
N VAL A 24 -0.35 10.88 6.39
CA VAL A 24 -1.74 10.59 6.01
C VAL A 24 -1.86 9.23 5.31
N VAL A 25 -2.96 8.53 5.58
CA VAL A 25 -3.34 7.28 4.90
C VAL A 25 -4.72 7.45 4.25
N PHE A 26 -4.83 7.08 2.98
CA PHE A 26 -6.11 7.02 2.26
C PHE A 26 -6.51 5.56 2.04
N VAL A 27 -7.72 5.21 2.44
CA VAL A 27 -8.30 3.88 2.20
C VAL A 27 -9.33 4.02 1.10
N THR A 28 -9.09 3.36 -0.04
CA THR A 28 -9.98 3.41 -1.21
C THR A 28 -10.52 2.03 -1.53
N GLU A 29 -11.79 1.93 -1.88
CA GLU A 29 -12.34 0.71 -2.45
C GLU A 29 -12.16 0.73 -3.98
N TYR A 30 -11.55 -0.32 -4.54
CA TYR A 30 -11.21 -0.39 -5.96
C TYR A 30 -12.41 -0.69 -6.88
N ARG A 31 -13.59 -0.95 -6.32
CA ARG A 31 -14.77 -1.31 -7.11
C ARG A 31 -15.16 -0.15 -8.02
N GLY A 32 -15.25 -0.43 -9.32
CA GLY A 32 -15.61 0.57 -10.33
C GLY A 32 -14.42 1.27 -11.01
N LEU A 33 -13.18 0.99 -10.61
CA LEU A 33 -12.00 1.47 -11.33
C LEU A 33 -11.60 0.51 -12.45
N THR A 34 -11.34 1.05 -13.64
CA THR A 34 -10.73 0.30 -14.75
C THR A 34 -9.22 0.20 -14.55
N VAL A 35 -8.55 -0.65 -15.33
CA VAL A 35 -7.09 -0.73 -15.33
C VAL A 35 -6.45 0.62 -15.68
N SER A 36 -7.03 1.38 -16.61
CA SER A 36 -6.53 2.72 -16.98
C SER A 36 -6.64 3.71 -15.81
N HIS A 37 -7.75 3.71 -15.07
CA HIS A 37 -7.90 4.57 -13.89
C HIS A 37 -6.85 4.24 -12.81
N LEU A 38 -6.51 2.96 -12.62
CA LEU A 38 -5.45 2.55 -11.70
C LEU A 38 -4.06 2.98 -12.18
N GLU A 39 -3.82 2.99 -13.49
CA GLU A 39 -2.57 3.45 -14.07
C GLU A 39 -2.37 4.96 -13.88
N GLU A 40 -3.41 5.75 -14.15
CA GLU A 40 -3.44 7.20 -13.93
C GLU A 40 -3.19 7.53 -12.45
N LEU A 41 -3.86 6.84 -11.52
CA LEU A 41 -3.66 7.02 -10.09
C LEU A 41 -2.21 6.72 -9.69
N ARG A 42 -1.64 5.59 -10.13
CA ARG A 42 -0.25 5.25 -9.84
C ARG A 42 0.73 6.27 -10.43
N ALA A 43 0.44 6.82 -11.61
CA ALA A 43 1.26 7.85 -12.22
C ALA A 43 1.25 9.15 -11.40
N ALA A 44 0.07 9.59 -10.94
CA ALA A 44 -0.07 10.76 -10.09
C ALA A 44 0.69 10.60 -8.76
N LEU A 45 0.57 9.44 -8.12
CA LEU A 45 1.22 9.17 -6.83
C LEU A 45 2.75 9.11 -6.92
N ARG A 46 3.31 8.60 -8.03
CA ARG A 46 4.77 8.63 -8.25
C ARG A 46 5.35 10.05 -8.20
N GLY A 47 4.59 11.06 -8.63
CA GLY A 47 5.02 12.46 -8.61
C GLY A 47 5.16 13.06 -7.21
N VAL A 48 4.59 12.41 -6.19
CA VAL A 48 4.57 12.89 -4.80
C VAL A 48 5.17 11.88 -3.81
N ASN A 49 5.93 10.89 -4.30
CA ASN A 49 6.42 9.75 -3.51
C ASN A 49 5.31 8.99 -2.77
N GLY A 50 4.08 9.02 -3.29
CA GLY A 50 2.95 8.26 -2.78
C GLY A 50 3.02 6.80 -3.22
N GLU A 51 2.62 5.88 -2.33
CA GLU A 51 2.54 4.44 -2.61
C GLU A 51 1.07 3.99 -2.62
N TYR A 52 0.71 3.13 -3.58
CA TYR A 52 -0.61 2.47 -3.67
C TYR A 52 -0.41 0.96 -3.73
N LYS A 53 -0.93 0.24 -2.73
CA LYS A 53 -0.80 -1.22 -2.58
C LYS A 53 -2.14 -1.92 -2.51
#